data_AF-A0A923TCX2-F1
#
_entry.id   AF-A0A923TCX2-F1
#
_cell.length_a   1.000
_cell.length_b   1.000
_cell.length_c   1.000
_cell.angle_alpha   90.00
_cell.angle_beta   90.00
_cell.angle_gamma   90.00
#
_symmetry.space_group_name_H-M   'P 1'
#
loop_
_entity.id
_entity.type
_entity.pdbx_description
1 polymer ?
#
loop_
_entity_poly.entity_id
_entity_poly.type
_entity_poly.pdbx_seq_one_letter_code
_entity_poly.pdbx_strand_id
1 'polypeptide(L)'
;MKTTLEIPDPLYRQLKVTAAQQGKTVRSFVNDALVEKLRGPTAGSAAPPAWTRAVGGLKHLRTENRRIEKTIRGEFSKINPEDWK
;
A
#
# COMPACT_ATOMS: atom_id res chain seq x y z
N MET A 1 18.93 -4.86 24.56
CA MET A 1 20.03 -4.06 25.13
C MET A 1 19.56 -2.65 25.51
N LYS A 2 20.15 -2.04 26.54
CA LYS A 2 19.98 -0.61 26.87
C LYS A 2 21.13 0.16 26.22
N THR A 3 20.79 1.20 25.46
CA THR A 3 21.76 2.05 24.77
C THR A 3 21.50 3.50 25.18
N THR A 4 22.55 4.23 25.53
CA THR A 4 22.49 5.67 25.80
C THR A 4 22.90 6.41 24.53
N LEU A 5 22.11 7.38 24.10
CA LEU A 5 22.35 8.21 22.92
C LEU A 5 22.34 9.67 23.35
N GLU A 6 23.29 10.46 22.85
CA GLU A 6 23.28 11.91 23.04
C GLU A 6 22.42 12.56 21.96
N ILE A 7 21.38 13.26 22.38
CA ILE A 7 20.42 13.95 21.50
C ILE A 7 20.35 15.41 21.95
N PRO A 8 20.57 16.40 21.07
CA PRO A 8 20.42 17.80 21.41
C PRO A 8 19.02 18.10 21.98
N ASP A 9 18.93 18.92 23.03
CA ASP A 9 17.66 19.24 23.70
C ASP A 9 16.55 19.73 22.75
N PRO A 10 16.82 20.63 21.77
CA PRO A 10 15.79 21.06 20.81
C PRO A 10 15.23 19.90 19.98
N LEU A 11 16.10 18.97 19.58
CA LEU A 11 15.71 17.79 18.80
C LEU A 11 14.91 16.81 19.65
N TYR A 12 15.29 16.62 20.92
CA TYR A 12 14.58 15.77 21.85
C TYR A 12 13.16 16.28 22.14
N ARG A 13 12.96 17.60 22.25
CA ARG A 13 11.63 18.21 22.40
C ARG A 13 10.74 17.93 21.19
N GLN A 14 11.27 18.15 19.98
CA GLN A 14 10.53 17.86 18.75
C GLN A 14 10.15 16.39 18.67
N LEU A 15 11.09 15.50 18.99
CA LEU A 15 10.85 14.06 19.02
C LEU A 15 9.70 13.69 19.98
N LYS A 16 9.69 14.25 21.20
CA LYS A 16 8.60 14.00 22.17
C LYS A 16 7.23 14.42 21.64
N VAL A 17 7.15 15.61 21.03
CA VAL A 17 5.90 16.12 20.45
C VAL A 17 5.43 15.21 19.32
N THR A 18 6.31 14.84 18.39
CA THR A 18 5.96 13.95 17.27
C THR A 18 5.56 12.56 17.74
N ALA A 19 6.26 11.99 18.72
CA ALA A 19 5.91 10.70 19.30
C ALA A 19 4.51 10.73 19.94
N ALA A 20 4.20 11.78 20.71
CA ALA A 20 2.89 11.96 21.32
C ALA A 20 1.76 12.10 20.28
N GLN A 21 1.99 12.87 19.21
CA GLN A 21 1.04 13.00 18.09
C GLN A 21 0.75 11.67 17.38
N GLN A 22 1.74 10.78 17.32
CA GLN A 22 1.59 9.44 16.74
C GLN A 22 1.10 8.38 17.74
N GLY A 23 0.79 8.75 18.99
CA GLY A 23 0.41 7.81 20.04
C GLY A 23 1.52 6.82 20.42
N LYS A 24 2.78 7.17 20.16
CA LYS A 24 3.95 6.32 20.39
C LYS A 24 4.76 6.80 21.59
N THR A 25 5.43 5.86 22.25
CA THR A 25 6.48 6.23 23.20
C THR A 25 7.72 6.73 22.46
N VAL A 26 8.52 7.58 23.12
CA VAL A 26 9.83 8.05 22.60
C VAL A 26 10.71 6.88 22.16
N ARG A 27 10.73 5.79 22.95
CA ARG A 27 11.49 4.58 22.63
C ARG A 27 11.00 3.92 21.35
N SER A 28 9.68 3.73 21.20
CA SER A 28 9.11 3.13 19.98
C SER A 28 9.42 3.99 18.76
N PHE A 29 9.25 5.30 18.87
CA PHE A 29 9.53 6.23 17.80
C PHE A 29 11.00 6.16 17.33
N VAL A 30 11.95 6.16 18.27
CA VAL A 30 13.38 6.02 17.97
C VAL A 30 13.70 4.67 17.32
N ASN A 31 13.14 3.58 17.84
CA ASN A 31 13.36 2.25 17.27
C ASN A 31 12.83 2.14 15.83
N ASP A 32 11.62 2.67 15.57
CA ASP A 32 11.02 2.67 14.24
C ASP A 32 11.89 3.47 13.25
N ALA A 33 12.35 4.65 13.66
CA ALA A 33 13.22 5.49 12.84
C ALA A 33 14.56 4.80 12.54
N LEU A 34 15.14 4.09 13.51
CA LEU A 34 16.35 3.30 13.30
C LEU A 34 16.12 2.16 12.31
N VAL A 35 15.00 1.43 12.45
CA VAL A 35 14.63 0.36 11.50
C VAL A 35 14.45 0.93 10.09
N GLU A 36 13.76 2.06 9.96
CA GLU A 36 13.56 2.72 8.67
C GLU A 36 14.88 3.15 8.04
N LYS A 37 15.80 3.74 8.82
CA LYS A 37 17.12 4.16 8.32
C LYS A 37 18.04 3.00 7.98
N LEU A 38 18.01 1.92 8.78
CA LEU A 38 18.85 0.74 8.59
C LEU A 38 18.34 -0.21 7.50
N ARG A 39 17.05 -0.15 7.15
CA ARG A 39 16.53 -0.79 5.93
C ARG A 39 17.13 -0.19 4.65
N GLY A 40 17.97 0.84 4.78
CA GLY A 40 18.50 1.63 3.67
C GLY A 40 17.39 2.53 3.11
N PRO A 41 17.68 3.36 2.08
CA PRO A 41 16.61 3.67 1.16
C PRO A 41 16.10 2.31 0.67
N THR A 42 14.90 1.89 1.10
CA THR A 42 14.02 1.18 0.17
C THR A 42 14.16 1.98 -1.10
N ALA A 43 14.81 1.38 -2.11
CA ALA A 43 15.17 2.01 -3.35
C ALA A 43 14.16 3.14 -3.64
N GLY A 44 14.63 4.37 -3.75
CA GLY A 44 13.79 5.56 -4.00
C GLY A 44 12.92 5.45 -5.25
N SER A 45 12.96 4.33 -5.97
CA SER A 45 11.81 3.76 -6.65
C SER A 45 11.79 2.25 -6.38
N ALA A 46 10.91 1.75 -5.52
CA ALA A 46 10.30 0.48 -5.87
C ALA A 46 9.56 0.81 -7.16
N ALA A 47 10.17 0.52 -8.31
CA ALA A 47 9.46 0.57 -9.58
C ALA A 47 8.10 -0.08 -9.30
N PRO A 48 6.99 0.60 -9.65
CA PRO A 48 5.68 0.10 -9.26
C PRO A 48 5.61 -1.36 -9.70
N PRO A 49 5.08 -2.28 -8.86
CA PRO A 49 5.19 -3.71 -9.06
C PRO A 49 4.98 -4.08 -10.52
N ALA A 50 5.73 -5.02 -11.11
CA ALA A 50 5.72 -5.24 -12.57
C ALA A 50 4.31 -5.39 -13.18
N TRP A 51 3.34 -5.89 -12.40
CA TRP A 51 1.92 -5.99 -12.77
C TRP A 51 1.21 -4.64 -12.96
N THR A 52 1.66 -3.55 -12.34
CA THR A 52 1.11 -2.20 -12.51
C THR A 52 1.28 -1.66 -13.94
N ARG A 53 2.28 -2.15 -14.70
CA ARG A 53 2.40 -1.83 -16.13
C ARG A 53 1.23 -2.38 -16.95
N ALA A 54 0.60 -3.46 -16.50
CA ALA A 54 -0.58 -4.03 -17.14
C ALA A 54 -1.86 -3.24 -16.81
N VAL A 55 -1.86 -2.44 -15.74
CA VAL A 55 -3.03 -1.65 -15.34
C VAL A 55 -3.29 -0.55 -16.36
N GLY A 56 -4.34 -0.73 -17.15
CA GLY A 56 -4.76 0.24 -18.16
C GLY A 56 -4.11 0.11 -19.53
N GLY A 57 -3.18 -0.83 -19.74
CA GLY A 57 -2.57 -1.08 -21.05
C GLY A 57 -3.58 -1.48 -22.14
N LEU A 58 -4.71 -2.07 -21.73
CA LEU A 58 -5.80 -2.49 -22.61
C LEU A 58 -6.98 -1.50 -22.65
N LYS A 59 -6.79 -0.25 -22.21
CA LYS A 59 -7.86 0.78 -22.22
C LYS A 59 -8.47 1.01 -23.61
N HIS A 60 -7.69 0.84 -24.67
CA HIS A 60 -8.17 0.97 -26.05
C HIS A 60 -9.19 -0.11 -26.45
N LEU A 61 -9.20 -1.26 -25.76
CA LEU A 61 -10.17 -2.35 -25.97
C LEU A 61 -11.47 -2.18 -25.19
N ARG A 62 -11.68 -1.04 -24.51
CA ARG A 62 -12.86 -0.80 -23.68
C ARG A 62 -14.18 -1.03 -24.43
N THR A 63 -14.26 -0.62 -25.68
CA THR A 63 -15.46 -0.79 -26.51
C THR A 63 -15.72 -2.27 -26.81
N GLU A 64 -14.68 -3.01 -27.17
CA GLU A 64 -14.78 -4.44 -27.49
C GLU A 64 -15.12 -5.26 -26.23
N ASN A 65 -14.49 -4.98 -25.10
CA ASN A 65 -14.83 -5.60 -23.83
C ASN A 65 -16.30 -5.39 -23.46
N ARG A 66 -16.84 -4.18 -23.69
CA ARG A 66 -18.25 -3.89 -23.43
C ARG A 66 -19.19 -4.66 -24.37
N ARG A 67 -18.78 -4.87 -25.62
CA ARG A 67 -19.53 -5.72 -26.58
C ARG A 67 -19.58 -7.16 -26.10
N ILE A 68 -18.43 -7.73 -25.75
CA ILE A 68 -18.31 -9.11 -25.24
C ILE A 68 -19.13 -9.27 -23.97
N GLU A 69 -18.99 -8.36 -23.00
CA GLU A 69 -19.73 -8.41 -21.73
C GLU A 69 -21.25 -8.33 -21.94
N LYS A 70 -21.72 -7.54 -22.92
CA LYS A 70 -23.14 -7.50 -23.29
C LYS A 70 -23.63 -8.86 -23.80
N THR A 71 -22.85 -9.53 -24.64
CA THR A 71 -23.17 -10.87 -25.14
C THR A 71 -23.18 -11.89 -24.00
N ILE A 72 -22.12 -11.94 -23.19
CA ILE A 72 -22.04 -12.84 -22.03
C ILE A 72 -23.24 -12.64 -21.11
N ARG A 73 -23.59 -11.39 -20.81
CA ARG A 73 -24.74 -11.09 -19.96
C ARG A 73 -26.05 -11.56 -20.61
N GLY A 74 -26.23 -11.37 -21.92
CA GLY A 74 -27.42 -11.84 -22.62
C GLY A 74 -27.59 -13.36 -22.58
N GLU A 75 -26.49 -14.10 -22.73
CA GLU A 75 -26.49 -15.56 -22.77
C GLU A 75 -26.53 -16.19 -21.37
N PHE A 76 -25.71 -15.67 -20.44
CA PHE A 76 -25.42 -16.31 -19.15
C PHE A 76 -26.04 -15.63 -17.92
N SER A 77 -26.89 -14.59 -18.07
CA SER A 77 -27.62 -14.02 -16.92
C SER A 77 -28.95 -14.73 -16.62
N LYS A 78 -29.30 -15.75 -17.40
CA LYS A 78 -30.48 -16.56 -17.15
C LYS A 78 -30.06 -17.73 -16.28
N ILE A 79 -30.44 -17.67 -15.02
CA ILE A 79 -30.38 -18.83 -14.12
C ILE A 79 -31.56 -19.73 -14.52
N ASN A 80 -31.27 -20.94 -14.97
CA ASN A 80 -32.29 -21.96 -15.13
C ASN A 80 -32.57 -22.59 -13.75
N PRO A 81 -33.78 -22.46 -13.18
CA PRO A 81 -34.10 -23.01 -11.86
C PRO A 81 -34.01 -24.54 -11.80
N GLU A 82 -34.04 -25.23 -12.94
CA GLU A 82 -33.84 -26.69 -13.02
C GLU A 82 -32.35 -27.10 -12.93
N ASP A 83 -31.39 -26.18 -13.14
CA ASP A 83 -29.95 -26.47 -13.01
C ASP A 83 -29.49 -26.49 -11.53
N TRP A 84 -30.37 -26.12 -10.59
CA TRP A 84 -30.12 -26.09 -9.13
C TRP A 84 -30.90 -27.14 -8.32
N LYS A 85 -31.49 -28.14 -8.98
CA LYS A 85 -31.98 -29.36 -8.33
C LYS A 85 -30.92 -30.45 -8.40
#